data_AF-K1SGA4-F1
#
_entry.id   AF-K1SGA4-F1
#
_cell.length_a   1.000
_cell.length_b   1.000
_cell.length_c   1.000
_cell.angle_alpha   90.00
_cell.angle_beta   90.00
_cell.angle_gamma   90.00
#
_symmetry.space_group_name_H-M   'P 1'
#
loop_
_entity.id
_entity.type
_entity.pdbx_description
1 polymer ?
#
loop_
_entity_poly.entity_id
_entity_poly.type
_entity_poly.pdbx_seq_one_letter_code
_entity_poly.pdbx_strand_id
1 'polypeptide(L)'
;PGGCPWDAAQTHLSIRRNFLEEAYEACEALDCDDAAMLREELGDVLLQVLFHADIETGRGRMTIDDIADAECKKLIFRHPFLFGGEAESWDELKQKEKGQKTTGEAMAGVARSLPATWRAEKIQKKPPKPASAGNPPMKRWTN
;
A
#
# COMPACT_ATOMS: atom_id res chain seq x y z
N PRO A 1 10.99 25.62 18.37
CA PRO A 1 9.90 26.03 19.31
C PRO A 1 9.00 27.08 18.63
N GLY A 2 7.80 26.70 18.19
CA GLY A 2 6.87 27.60 17.49
C GLY A 2 5.98 26.98 16.40
N GLY A 3 5.73 25.66 16.42
CA GLY A 3 4.82 25.03 15.47
C GLY A 3 3.34 25.41 15.72
N CYS A 4 2.48 25.17 14.72
CA CYS A 4 1.05 25.33 14.89
C CYS A 4 0.54 24.37 15.99
N PRO A 5 -0.24 24.84 16.98
CA PRO A 5 -0.78 23.97 18.02
C PRO A 5 -1.63 22.81 17.48
N TRP A 6 -2.23 22.98 16.30
CA TRP A 6 -2.99 21.94 15.62
C TRP A 6 -2.08 20.82 15.12
N ASP A 7 -0.94 21.14 14.48
CA ASP A 7 0.02 20.15 13.97
C ASP A 7 0.56 19.28 15.12
N ALA A 8 0.89 19.92 16.25
CA ALA A 8 1.42 19.23 17.43
C ALA A 8 0.41 18.26 18.09
N ALA A 9 -0.89 18.45 17.87
CA ALA A 9 -1.94 17.60 18.42
C ALA A 9 -2.28 16.38 17.53
N GLN A 10 -1.73 16.32 16.31
CA GLN A 10 -2.11 15.27 15.35
C GLN A 10 -1.51 13.90 15.68
N THR A 11 -2.30 12.88 15.38
CA THR A 11 -1.87 11.47 15.39
C THR A 11 -2.26 10.85 14.05
N HIS A 12 -1.64 9.73 13.67
CA HIS A 12 -2.04 9.02 12.44
C HIS A 12 -3.54 8.70 12.38
N LEU A 13 -4.17 8.44 13.53
CA LEU A 13 -5.60 8.11 13.57
C LEU A 13 -6.48 9.36 13.44
N SER A 14 -6.05 10.51 13.95
CA SER A 14 -6.84 11.75 13.84
C SER A 14 -6.90 12.28 12.41
N ILE A 15 -5.78 12.19 11.68
CA ILE A 15 -5.70 12.69 10.29
C ILE A 15 -6.07 11.66 9.22
N ARG A 16 -6.29 10.39 9.61
CA ARG A 16 -6.64 9.32 8.66
C ARG A 16 -7.90 9.63 7.86
N ARG A 17 -8.88 10.29 8.47
CA ARG A 17 -10.13 10.62 7.80
C ARG A 17 -9.89 11.62 6.66
N ASN A 18 -9.22 12.72 6.96
CA ASN A 18 -8.82 13.72 5.96
C ASN A 18 -8.05 13.08 4.81
N PHE A 19 -7.08 12.21 5.11
CA PHE A 19 -6.35 11.51 4.05
C PHE A 19 -7.23 10.67 3.11
N LEU A 20 -8.33 10.11 3.60
CA LEU A 20 -9.29 9.44 2.72
C LEU A 20 -10.13 10.45 1.93
N GLU A 21 -10.54 11.55 2.55
CA GLU A 21 -11.32 12.63 1.90
C GLU A 21 -10.53 13.21 0.72
N GLU A 22 -9.28 13.65 0.90
CA GLU A 22 -8.46 14.21 -0.21
C GLU A 22 -8.22 13.18 -1.32
N ALA A 23 -8.09 11.90 -0.97
CA ALA A 23 -7.92 10.84 -1.96
C ALA A 23 -9.19 10.62 -2.80
N TYR A 24 -10.38 10.86 -2.23
CA TYR A 24 -11.64 10.81 -2.96
C TYR A 24 -11.86 12.06 -3.80
N GLU A 25 -11.48 13.24 -3.31
CA GLU A 25 -11.55 14.50 -4.06
C GLU A 25 -10.59 14.46 -5.27
N ALA A 26 -9.39 13.89 -5.10
CA ALA A 26 -8.49 13.61 -6.23
C ALA A 26 -9.09 12.64 -7.26
N CYS A 27 -9.90 11.66 -6.83
CA CYS A 27 -10.62 10.79 -7.76
C CYS A 27 -11.73 11.55 -8.51
N GLU A 28 -12.46 12.42 -7.82
CA GLU A 28 -13.48 13.27 -8.45
C GLU A 28 -12.85 14.20 -9.50
N ALA A 29 -11.69 14.79 -9.21
CA ALA A 29 -10.97 15.61 -10.16
C ALA A 29 -10.56 14.84 -11.43
N LEU A 30 -10.21 13.56 -11.31
CA LEU A 30 -9.95 12.67 -12.45
C LEU A 30 -11.23 12.40 -13.25
N ASP A 31 -12.34 12.10 -12.58
CA ASP A 31 -13.62 11.81 -13.22
C ASP A 31 -14.19 13.04 -13.95
N CYS A 32 -13.91 14.24 -13.43
CA CYS A 32 -14.30 15.51 -14.03
C CYS A 32 -13.34 16.02 -15.14
N ASP A 33 -12.18 15.37 -15.34
CA ASP A 33 -11.09 15.84 -16.23
C ASP A 33 -10.67 17.30 -15.92
N ASP A 34 -10.67 17.67 -14.64
CA ASP A 34 -10.32 19.02 -14.18
C ASP A 34 -8.88 19.08 -13.67
N ALA A 35 -8.00 19.65 -14.51
CA ALA A 35 -6.57 19.75 -14.19
C ALA A 35 -6.27 20.71 -13.03
N ALA A 36 -7.11 21.72 -12.78
CA ALA A 36 -6.89 22.68 -11.70
C ALA A 36 -7.22 22.03 -10.35
N MET A 37 -8.39 21.38 -10.27
CA MET A 37 -8.81 20.60 -9.12
C MET A 37 -7.82 19.47 -8.86
N LEU A 38 -7.43 18.71 -9.89
CA LEU A 38 -6.50 17.59 -9.73
C LEU A 38 -5.17 18.03 -9.11
N ARG A 39 -4.66 19.20 -9.50
CA ARG A 39 -3.41 19.74 -8.93
C ARG A 39 -3.56 20.11 -7.45
N GLU A 40 -4.70 20.66 -7.05
CA GLU A 40 -5.02 20.99 -5.66
C GLU A 40 -5.08 19.72 -4.82
N GLU A 41 -5.92 18.77 -5.22
CA GLU A 41 -6.14 17.54 -4.45
C GLU A 41 -4.93 16.62 -4.37
N LEU A 42 -4.12 16.53 -5.44
CA LEU A 42 -2.84 15.81 -5.36
C LEU A 42 -1.86 16.50 -4.40
N GLY A 43 -1.93 17.82 -4.26
CA GLY A 43 -1.18 18.58 -3.26
C GLY A 43 -1.61 18.23 -1.85
N ASP A 44 -2.91 18.12 -1.61
CA ASP A 44 -3.45 17.80 -0.28
C ASP A 44 -3.18 16.34 0.10
N VAL A 45 -3.30 15.40 -0.86
CA VAL A 45 -2.83 14.01 -0.69
C VAL A 45 -1.33 13.97 -0.31
N LEU A 46 -0.50 14.77 -0.96
CA LEU A 46 0.93 14.87 -0.63
C LEU A 46 1.16 15.45 0.77
N LEU A 47 0.40 16.49 1.15
CA LEU A 47 0.46 17.09 2.48
C LEU A 47 0.17 16.06 3.58
N GLN A 48 -0.81 15.17 3.36
CA GLN A 48 -1.10 14.09 4.30
C GLN A 48 0.10 13.15 4.48
N VAL A 49 0.81 12.79 3.39
CA VAL A 49 2.05 11.98 3.48
C VAL A 49 3.11 12.70 4.32
N LEU A 50 3.28 14.01 4.12
CA LEU A 50 4.23 14.82 4.89
C LEU A 50 3.87 14.87 6.39
N PHE A 51 2.60 14.99 6.75
CA PHE A 51 2.18 14.93 8.17
C PHE A 51 2.48 13.58 8.80
N HIS A 52 2.23 12.48 8.10
CA HIS A 52 2.59 11.15 8.59
C HIS A 52 4.11 11.01 8.78
N ALA A 53 4.92 11.55 7.87
CA ALA A 53 6.37 11.56 7.97
C ALA A 53 6.88 12.43 9.14
N ASP A 54 6.30 13.60 9.37
CA ASP A 54 6.66 14.49 10.48
C ASP A 54 6.36 13.85 11.84
N ILE A 55 5.18 13.22 11.99
CA ILE A 55 4.81 12.47 13.20
C ILE A 55 5.84 11.36 13.49
N GLU A 56 6.31 10.63 12.47
CA GLU A 56 7.31 9.57 12.64
C GLU A 56 8.73 10.10 12.87
N THR A 57 9.04 11.26 12.29
CA THR A 57 10.31 11.97 12.51
C THR A 57 10.41 12.40 13.97
N GLY A 58 9.34 13.00 14.53
CA GLY A 58 9.25 13.34 15.95
C GLY A 58 9.36 12.14 16.90
N ARG A 59 9.12 10.93 16.39
CA ARG A 59 9.26 9.66 17.13
C ARG A 59 10.60 8.96 16.85
N GLY A 60 11.45 9.52 16.01
CA GLY A 60 12.76 8.96 15.66
C GLY A 60 12.70 7.63 14.91
N ARG A 61 11.63 7.36 14.15
CA ARG A 61 11.44 6.07 13.45
C ARG A 61 11.66 6.13 11.95
N MET A 62 11.22 7.20 11.29
CA MET A 62 11.25 7.33 9.83
C MET A 62 11.05 8.80 9.44
N THR A 63 11.66 9.19 8.32
CA THR A 63 11.55 10.51 7.68
C THR A 63 10.88 10.42 6.31
N ILE A 64 10.63 11.56 5.67
CA ILE A 64 10.14 11.57 4.29
C ILE A 64 11.16 10.97 3.30
N ASP A 65 12.46 11.14 3.57
CA ASP A 65 13.53 10.58 2.75
C ASP A 65 13.54 9.05 2.82
N ASP A 66 13.29 8.47 3.99
CA ASP A 66 13.17 7.02 4.15
C ASP A 66 11.98 6.45 3.36
N ILE A 67 10.85 7.17 3.34
CA ILE A 67 9.66 6.79 2.54
C ILE A 67 10.00 6.84 1.05
N ALA A 68 10.63 7.93 0.60
CA ALA A 68 10.99 8.13 -0.80
C ALA A 68 12.02 7.08 -1.27
N ASP A 69 13.06 6.83 -0.49
CA ASP A 69 14.09 5.82 -0.78
C ASP A 69 13.48 4.40 -0.85
N ALA A 70 12.56 4.06 0.06
CA ALA A 70 11.86 2.79 0.03
C ALA A 70 11.03 2.62 -1.26
N GLU A 71 10.32 3.66 -1.71
CA GLU A 71 9.57 3.61 -2.97
C GLU A 71 10.50 3.56 -4.19
N CYS A 72 11.59 4.34 -4.21
CA CYS A 72 12.59 4.31 -5.28
C CYS A 72 13.22 2.92 -5.43
N LYS A 73 13.68 2.31 -4.33
CA LYS A 73 14.22 0.94 -4.33
C LYS A 73 13.20 -0.08 -4.84
N LYS A 74 11.94 0.06 -4.44
CA LYS A 74 10.84 -0.80 -4.90
C LYS A 74 10.53 -0.61 -6.39
N LEU A 75 10.59 0.61 -6.91
CA LEU A 75 10.40 0.89 -8.34
C LEU A 75 11.53 0.29 -9.18
N ILE A 76 12.79 0.43 -8.73
CA ILE A 76 13.95 -0.20 -9.37
C ILE A 76 13.78 -1.73 -9.38
N PHE A 77 13.42 -2.31 -8.25
CA PHE A 77 13.21 -3.75 -8.12
C PHE A 77 12.08 -4.27 -9.05
N ARG A 78 11.00 -3.51 -9.23
CA ARG A 78 9.85 -3.92 -10.06
C ARG A 78 10.03 -3.67 -11.56
N HIS A 79 11.03 -2.89 -11.96
CA HIS A 79 11.28 -2.54 -13.36
C HIS A 79 12.75 -2.75 -13.74
N PRO A 80 13.33 -3.95 -13.52
CA PRO A 80 14.75 -4.21 -13.77
C PRO A 80 15.17 -3.84 -15.20
N PHE A 81 14.30 -4.05 -16.18
CA PHE A 81 14.55 -3.72 -17.60
C PHE A 81 14.78 -2.23 -17.88
N LEU A 82 14.22 -1.31 -17.07
CA LEU A 82 14.49 0.13 -17.20
C LEU A 82 15.87 0.51 -16.66
N PHE A 83 16.47 -0.35 -15.84
CA PHE A 83 17.73 -0.12 -15.14
C PHE A 83 18.82 -1.13 -15.52
N GLY A 84 18.70 -1.76 -16.69
CA GLY A 84 19.73 -2.65 -17.27
C GLY A 84 19.69 -4.12 -16.81
N GLY A 85 18.65 -4.54 -16.08
CA GLY A 85 18.38 -5.93 -15.73
C GLY A 85 17.48 -6.65 -16.75
N GLU A 86 17.29 -7.95 -16.58
CA GLU A 86 16.39 -8.74 -17.44
C GLU A 86 14.91 -8.43 -17.13
N ALA A 87 14.05 -8.58 -18.14
CA ALA A 87 12.61 -8.40 -17.98
C ALA A 87 12.00 -9.63 -17.27
N GLU A 88 11.58 -9.44 -16.02
CA GLU A 88 10.79 -10.42 -15.27
C GLU A 88 9.30 -10.02 -15.25
N SER A 89 8.41 -11.00 -15.05
CA SER A 89 6.97 -10.70 -14.93
C SER A 89 6.68 -9.88 -13.67
N TRP A 90 5.84 -8.86 -13.80
CA TRP A 90 5.46 -7.98 -12.70
C TRP A 90 4.83 -8.73 -11.52
N ASP A 91 4.03 -9.77 -11.81
CA ASP A 91 3.42 -10.60 -10.78
C ASP A 91 4.46 -11.44 -10.03
N GLU A 92 5.47 -11.96 -10.71
CA GLU A 92 6.56 -12.75 -10.12
C GLU A 92 7.42 -11.89 -9.18
N LEU A 93 7.83 -10.70 -9.64
CA LEU A 93 8.57 -9.74 -8.83
C LEU A 93 7.78 -9.34 -7.57
N LYS A 94 6.49 -9.07 -7.71
CA LYS A 94 5.62 -8.72 -6.57
C LYS A 94 5.48 -9.88 -5.57
N GLN A 95 5.55 -11.14 -6.01
CA GLN A 95 5.60 -12.27 -5.09
C GLN A 95 6.94 -12.34 -4.35
N LYS A 96 8.06 -12.17 -5.06
CA LYS A 96 9.40 -12.17 -4.49
C LYS A 96 9.55 -11.08 -3.43
N GLU A 97 9.10 -9.86 -3.72
CA GLU A 97 9.13 -8.70 -2.81
C GLU A 97 8.32 -8.93 -1.53
N LYS A 98 7.10 -9.49 -1.64
CA LYS A 98 6.20 -9.65 -0.50
C LYS A 98 6.49 -10.88 0.36
N GLY A 99 7.35 -11.79 -0.10
CA GLY A 99 7.68 -13.02 0.62
C GLY A 99 6.50 -13.96 0.89
N GLN A 100 5.39 -13.81 0.16
CA GLN A 100 4.15 -14.58 0.40
C GLN A 100 4.26 -15.99 -0.17
N LYS A 101 4.36 -17.00 0.69
CA LYS A 101 4.57 -18.41 0.34
C LYS A 101 3.26 -19.15 0.07
N THR A 102 2.16 -18.73 0.72
CA THR A 102 0.86 -19.42 0.64
C THR A 102 -0.25 -18.55 0.05
N THR A 103 -1.36 -19.18 -0.35
CA THR A 103 -2.58 -18.49 -0.79
C THR A 103 -3.18 -17.68 0.36
N GLY A 104 -3.18 -18.23 1.57
CA GLY A 104 -3.68 -17.56 2.77
C GLY A 104 -2.93 -16.26 3.06
N GLU A 105 -1.59 -16.28 2.99
CA GLU A 105 -0.75 -15.08 3.14
C GLU A 105 -1.02 -14.05 2.03
N ALA A 106 -1.24 -14.52 0.80
CA ALA A 106 -1.56 -13.66 -0.33
C ALA A 106 -2.92 -12.96 -0.19
N MET A 107 -3.92 -13.65 0.34
CA MET A 107 -5.24 -13.10 0.66
C MET A 107 -5.21 -12.17 1.87
N ALA A 108 -4.45 -12.53 2.92
CA ALA A 108 -4.26 -11.70 4.11
C ALA A 108 -3.62 -10.35 3.80
N GLY A 109 -2.78 -10.29 2.76
CA GLY A 109 -2.17 -9.05 2.27
C GLY A 109 -3.12 -8.09 1.52
N VAL A 110 -4.41 -8.41 1.37
CA VAL A 110 -5.43 -7.47 0.87
C VAL A 110 -5.94 -6.62 2.05
N ALA A 111 -5.94 -5.30 1.91
CA ALA A 111 -6.33 -4.37 2.98
C ALA A 111 -7.81 -4.52 3.40
N ARG A 112 -8.06 -4.74 4.70
CA ARG A 112 -9.42 -4.96 5.26
C ARG A 112 -10.34 -3.76 5.16
N SER A 113 -9.76 -2.58 5.06
CA SER A 113 -10.47 -1.30 4.92
C SER A 113 -11.02 -1.03 3.52
N LEU A 114 -10.67 -1.83 2.50
CA LEU A 114 -11.20 -1.64 1.15
C LEU A 114 -12.72 -1.89 1.14
N PRO A 115 -13.49 -1.13 0.31
CA PRO A 115 -14.89 -1.43 0.04
C PRO A 115 -15.10 -2.90 -0.29
N ALA A 116 -16.17 -3.50 0.24
CA ALA A 116 -16.35 -4.95 0.27
C ALA A 116 -16.27 -5.60 -1.13
N THR A 117 -16.90 -4.99 -2.12
CA THR A 117 -16.89 -5.48 -3.52
C THR A 117 -15.49 -5.41 -4.14
N TRP A 118 -14.80 -4.29 -3.98
CA TRP A 118 -13.42 -4.13 -4.47
C TRP A 118 -12.44 -5.08 -3.77
N ARG A 119 -12.62 -5.26 -2.45
CA ARG A 119 -11.84 -6.24 -1.67
C ARG A 119 -12.07 -7.64 -2.20
N ALA A 120 -13.32 -8.04 -2.45
CA ALA A 120 -13.67 -9.36 -2.97
C ALA A 120 -13.03 -9.59 -4.34
N GLU A 121 -13.12 -8.62 -5.24
CA GLU A 121 -12.49 -8.67 -6.56
C GLU A 121 -10.96 -8.87 -6.47
N LYS A 122 -10.28 -8.10 -5.59
CA LYS A 122 -8.83 -8.26 -5.37
C LYS A 122 -8.45 -9.63 -4.80
N ILE A 123 -9.30 -10.20 -3.95
CA ILE A 123 -9.10 -11.55 -3.40
C ILE A 123 -9.26 -12.60 -4.51
N GLN A 124 -10.29 -12.48 -5.35
CA GLN A 124 -10.55 -13.41 -6.45
C GLN A 124 -9.44 -13.41 -7.50
N LYS A 125 -8.79 -12.27 -7.75
CA LYS A 125 -7.65 -12.14 -8.67
C LYS A 125 -6.33 -12.73 -8.14
N LYS A 126 -6.27 -13.25 -6.90
CA LYS A 126 -5.03 -13.84 -6.37
C LYS A 126 -4.81 -15.24 -6.94
N PRO A 127 -3.62 -15.55 -7.51
CA PRO A 127 -3.36 -16.88 -8.01
C PRO A 127 -3.32 -17.90 -6.87
N PRO A 128 -3.86 -19.12 -7.06
CA PRO A 128 -3.74 -20.19 -6.09
C PRO A 128 -2.26 -20.58 -5.96
N LYS A 129 -1.74 -20.50 -4.74
CA LYS A 129 -0.43 -21.00 -4.34
C LYS A 129 -0.56 -22.35 -3.63
N PRO A 130 0.50 -23.17 -3.60
CA PRO A 130 0.51 -24.37 -2.78
C PRO A 130 0.10 -24.01 -1.35
N ALA A 131 -0.80 -24.81 -0.79
CA ALA A 131 -1.03 -24.80 0.65
C ALA A 131 0.32 -25.09 1.32
N SER A 132 0.67 -24.37 2.38
CA SER A 132 1.80 -24.78 3.23
C SER A 132 1.64 -26.27 3.52
N ALA A 133 2.67 -27.08 3.27
CA ALA A 133 2.66 -28.51 3.54
C ALA A 133 2.27 -28.73 5.01
N GLY A 134 0.98 -29.00 5.23
CA GLY A 134 0.32 -28.90 6.52
C GLY A 134 -0.55 -30.12 6.68
N ASN A 135 0.06 -31.13 7.29
CA ASN A 135 -0.41 -32.47 7.59
C ASN A 135 -0.65 -33.42 6.39
N PRO A 136 -0.12 -34.66 6.44
CA PRO A 136 -0.55 -35.70 5.52
C PRO A 136 -2.07 -35.95 5.71
N PRO A 137 -2.80 -36.33 4.66
CA PRO A 137 -4.21 -36.64 4.79
C PRO A 137 -4.39 -37.72 5.86
N MET A 138 -5.26 -37.46 6.85
CA MET A 138 -5.65 -38.49 7.82
C MET A 138 -6.10 -39.72 7.04
N LYS A 139 -5.46 -40.87 7.31
CA LYS A 139 -5.91 -42.15 6.77
C LYS A 139 -7.36 -42.34 7.18
N ARG A 140 -8.23 -42.34 6.18
CA ARG A 140 -9.63 -42.71 6.34
C ARG A 140 -9.64 -44.18 6.74
N TRP A 141 -9.99 -44.48 7.98
CA TRP A 141 -10.32 -45.84 8.40
C TRP A 141 -11.60 -46.20 7.65
N THR A 142 -11.47 -46.97 6.58
CA THR A 142 -12.59 -47.68 5.98
C THR A 142 -12.80 -48.95 6.81
N ASN A 143 -14.02 -49.10 7.35
CA ASN A 143 -14.51 -50.39 7.83
C ASN A 143 -14.72 -51.35 6.67
#